data_AF-A0A7S3W126-F1
#
_entry.id   AF-A0A7S3W126-F1
#
_cell.length_a   1.000
_cell.length_b   1.000
_cell.length_c   1.000
_cell.angle_alpha   90.00
_cell.angle_beta   90.00
_cell.angle_gamma   90.00
#
_symmetry.space_group_name_H-M   'P 1'
#
loop_
_entity.id
_entity.type
_entity.pdbx_description
1 polymer ?
#
loop_
_entity_poly.entity_id
_entity_poly.type
_entity_poly.pdbx_seq_one_letter_code
_entity_poly.pdbx_strand_id
1 'polypeptide(L)'
;RPVRNAARPRRHGTPAGEPRAVGERAARAGRGFAGVQGPQHTALCRGEGRDHTRAAHTVHTGNSALTRITRTVQAVGKAATDSLSSPRQVRSGMRSAGGGEGDVPPLAELTAEEQTARVREARDGLLQTEVYGRCKEAAWRAVDAALDAESEEVLLKAPRPLGKVETAIDIAGHGASQLLSRWPLHTELRWEHAALAWLVNAHLPPSLRRALWRVKLRAPAARTRFEAKAAESPLALISPRDAIILRQCQTALQQGDPTLLSSLPRMRACASYRDSLDSIGRSLEERAEEEEERLMAAALAPDAAGAPSTPPPPRAVFWLLPLLRVFGEEADPGELVERYHALISALEQMPAAPQPSSTASGGGGAAAMDLLKGQDAKLAAHLEAVMGGAAKSALLLKAPCARLGVGLLSPDATLFVWDLCLIAGWTQVGAAIASALLLLRDGLLACTAPAHLADYFLLHTRQLTVEQLRAALERHFMPELRARLGVPAPEDVLPLEPSDVVS
;
A
#
# COMPACT_ATOMS: atom_id res chain seq x y z
N ARG A 1 -28.57 47.09 28.37
CA ARG A 1 -29.23 47.83 27.26
C ARG A 1 -29.53 46.84 26.14
N PRO A 2 -30.80 46.48 25.88
CA PRO A 2 -31.22 45.54 24.84
C PRO A 2 -32.00 46.26 23.71
N VAL A 3 -32.05 45.66 22.51
CA VAL A 3 -33.06 45.92 21.46
C VAL A 3 -33.23 44.58 20.72
N ARG A 4 -34.22 43.70 20.99
CA ARG A 4 -35.68 43.69 20.65
C ARG A 4 -35.96 44.02 19.17
N ASN A 5 -36.39 43.07 18.35
CA ASN A 5 -37.79 42.72 17.98
C ASN A 5 -37.82 42.64 16.44
N ALA A 6 -38.75 42.02 15.71
CA ALA A 6 -39.83 41.07 15.88
C ALA A 6 -40.28 40.67 14.45
N ALA A 7 -41.18 39.71 14.34
CA ALA A 7 -41.49 38.95 13.14
C ALA A 7 -42.68 39.46 12.28
N ARG A 8 -42.70 39.01 11.00
CA ARG A 8 -43.86 38.62 10.13
C ARG A 8 -44.78 39.74 9.52
N PRO A 9 -45.70 39.43 8.56
CA PRO A 9 -45.61 38.65 7.28
C PRO A 9 -46.48 39.25 6.10
N ARG A 10 -46.68 38.46 5.01
CA ARG A 10 -47.72 38.51 3.91
C ARG A 10 -47.47 39.49 2.75
N ARG A 11 -47.95 39.31 1.48
CA ARG A 11 -48.46 38.23 0.59
C ARG A 11 -48.68 38.91 -0.80
N HIS A 12 -48.59 38.13 -1.88
CA HIS A 12 -49.20 38.27 -3.23
C HIS A 12 -48.94 39.49 -4.15
N GLY A 13 -48.69 39.17 -5.44
CA GLY A 13 -49.12 40.00 -6.57
C GLY A 13 -48.19 40.04 -7.79
N THR A 14 -48.31 39.07 -8.71
CA THR A 14 -48.03 39.23 -10.16
C THR A 14 -49.01 40.26 -10.76
N PRO A 15 -48.76 40.92 -11.93
CA PRO A 15 -48.58 40.23 -13.22
C PRO A 15 -47.72 40.92 -14.33
N ALA A 16 -47.41 40.08 -15.33
CA ALA A 16 -47.35 40.26 -16.79
C ALA A 16 -46.98 41.62 -17.44
N GLY A 17 -46.11 41.54 -18.46
CA GLY A 17 -45.94 42.58 -19.49
C GLY A 17 -44.86 42.28 -20.53
N GLU A 18 -45.14 41.38 -21.47
CA GLU A 18 -44.65 41.46 -22.87
C GLU A 18 -45.69 42.29 -23.66
N PRO A 19 -45.43 42.91 -24.85
CA PRO A 19 -44.79 42.23 -26.00
C PRO A 19 -44.10 43.11 -27.09
N ARG A 20 -43.69 42.42 -28.17
CA ARG A 20 -43.52 42.84 -29.60
C ARG A 20 -42.27 43.68 -29.98
N ALA A 21 -41.69 43.56 -31.18
CA ALA A 21 -41.75 42.65 -32.35
C ALA A 21 -40.79 43.23 -33.44
N VAL A 22 -40.66 42.48 -34.55
CA VAL A 22 -40.23 42.89 -35.92
C VAL A 22 -38.71 42.86 -36.16
N GLY A 23 -38.17 42.25 -37.23
CA GLY A 23 -38.71 41.59 -38.43
C GLY A 23 -37.55 40.91 -39.19
N GLU A 24 -37.78 39.76 -39.85
CA GLU A 24 -37.76 39.59 -41.32
C GLU A 24 -36.37 39.77 -41.99
N ARG A 25 -35.86 38.94 -42.93
CA ARG A 25 -36.41 37.90 -43.82
C ARG A 25 -35.26 37.23 -44.61
N ALA A 26 -35.45 35.94 -44.94
CA ALA A 26 -35.26 35.25 -46.25
C ALA A 26 -33.86 35.22 -46.95
N ALA A 27 -33.46 34.24 -47.78
CA ALA A 27 -33.92 32.90 -48.18
C ALA A 27 -32.95 32.29 -49.23
N ARG A 28 -33.18 31.00 -49.55
CA ARG A 28 -32.75 30.16 -50.72
C ARG A 28 -31.43 29.39 -50.55
N ALA A 29 -31.39 28.04 -50.53
CA ALA A 29 -31.93 26.94 -51.35
C ALA A 29 -31.02 26.53 -52.52
N GLY A 30 -30.57 25.26 -52.51
CA GLY A 30 -29.89 24.59 -53.63
C GLY A 30 -29.47 23.16 -53.27
N ARG A 31 -29.89 22.18 -54.07
CA ARG A 31 -29.79 20.72 -53.85
C ARG A 31 -28.47 20.15 -54.39
N GLY A 32 -28.06 18.98 -53.87
CA GLY A 32 -27.69 17.84 -54.72
C GLY A 32 -26.28 17.24 -54.57
N PHE A 33 -26.28 15.89 -54.53
CA PHE A 33 -25.23 14.92 -54.87
C PHE A 33 -24.26 14.39 -53.81
N ALA A 34 -23.94 13.11 -54.03
CA ALA A 34 -23.45 12.09 -53.13
C ALA A 34 -21.92 11.92 -53.15
N GLY A 35 -21.39 11.26 -52.10
CA GLY A 35 -20.20 10.40 -52.22
C GLY A 35 -19.00 10.73 -51.34
N VAL A 36 -18.60 9.71 -50.56
CA VAL A 36 -17.21 9.29 -50.29
C VAL A 36 -16.40 9.96 -49.15
N GLN A 37 -16.09 9.12 -48.15
CA GLN A 37 -14.91 9.01 -47.25
C GLN A 37 -14.48 10.21 -46.35
N GLY A 38 -14.11 9.88 -45.10
CA GLY A 38 -13.73 10.80 -44.01
C GLY A 38 -12.35 11.45 -44.15
N PRO A 39 -11.63 11.85 -43.07
CA PRO A 39 -11.95 11.84 -41.63
C PRO A 39 -11.99 13.27 -41.02
N GLN A 40 -12.72 13.47 -39.91
CA GLN A 40 -12.66 14.72 -39.14
C GLN A 40 -11.81 14.56 -37.89
N HIS A 41 -10.69 15.29 -37.88
CA HIS A 41 -9.95 15.69 -36.69
C HIS A 41 -10.51 17.03 -36.17
N THR A 42 -10.33 17.24 -34.87
CA THR A 42 -10.32 18.52 -34.10
C THR A 42 -11.64 19.26 -33.84
N ALA A 43 -12.11 19.20 -32.58
CA ALA A 43 -12.28 20.35 -31.66
C ALA A 43 -12.97 19.91 -30.34
N LEU A 44 -12.70 20.65 -29.25
CA LEU A 44 -13.15 20.47 -27.83
C LEU A 44 -12.16 19.60 -27.02
N CYS A 45 -11.43 20.06 -26.00
CA CYS A 45 -11.67 21.14 -25.03
C CYS A 45 -10.37 21.90 -24.69
N ARG A 46 -10.38 23.23 -24.83
CA ARG A 46 -9.51 24.15 -24.08
C ARG A 46 -10.22 24.40 -22.74
N GLY A 47 -9.63 24.01 -21.62
CA GLY A 47 -10.28 24.26 -20.33
C GLY A 47 -9.58 23.77 -19.07
N GLU A 48 -8.28 23.49 -19.05
CA GLU A 48 -7.58 23.15 -17.79
C GLU A 48 -6.19 23.80 -17.78
N GLY A 49 -6.04 24.88 -17.02
CA GLY A 49 -4.81 25.68 -17.04
C GLY A 49 -4.49 26.38 -15.73
N ARG A 50 -5.01 25.92 -14.59
CA ARG A 50 -4.73 26.55 -13.28
C ARG A 50 -4.24 25.63 -12.17
N ASP A 51 -4.36 24.31 -12.29
CA ASP A 51 -3.86 23.38 -11.27
C ASP A 51 -2.50 22.71 -11.60
N HIS A 52 -2.07 22.73 -12.87
CA HIS A 52 -0.79 22.12 -13.28
C HIS A 52 0.45 22.93 -12.92
N THR A 53 0.33 24.26 -12.77
CA THR A 53 1.46 25.12 -12.34
C THR A 53 1.82 24.93 -10.89
N ARG A 54 0.87 24.48 -10.04
CA ARG A 54 1.10 24.28 -8.60
C ARG A 54 1.85 22.98 -8.31
N ALA A 55 1.48 21.88 -8.99
CA ALA A 55 2.22 20.61 -8.92
C ALA A 55 3.59 20.71 -9.60
N ALA A 56 3.70 21.44 -10.71
CA ALA A 56 4.98 21.64 -11.40
C ALA A 56 5.99 22.42 -10.53
N HIS A 57 5.55 23.42 -9.75
CA HIS A 57 6.46 24.20 -8.90
C HIS A 57 7.00 23.39 -7.70
N THR A 58 6.18 22.61 -7.01
CA THR A 58 6.64 21.72 -5.92
C THR A 58 7.53 20.59 -6.43
N VAL A 59 7.24 20.02 -7.60
CA VAL A 59 8.09 18.99 -8.23
C VAL A 59 9.45 19.56 -8.66
N HIS A 60 9.51 20.80 -9.14
CA HIS A 60 10.77 21.41 -9.59
C HIS A 60 11.68 21.80 -8.41
N THR A 61 11.13 22.35 -7.32
CA THR A 61 11.91 22.64 -6.10
C THR A 61 12.38 21.35 -5.42
N GLY A 62 11.51 20.34 -5.31
CA GLY A 62 11.84 19.02 -4.76
C GLY A 62 12.94 18.29 -5.56
N ASN A 63 12.93 18.39 -6.90
CA ASN A 63 14.00 17.81 -7.71
C ASN A 63 15.36 18.52 -7.52
N SER A 64 15.38 19.83 -7.26
CA SER A 64 16.62 20.58 -6.97
C SER A 64 17.22 20.23 -5.60
N ALA A 65 16.34 20.06 -4.62
CA ALA A 65 16.62 19.64 -3.25
C ALA A 65 17.23 18.24 -3.19
N LEU A 66 16.57 17.30 -3.86
CA LEU A 66 16.97 15.90 -3.94
C LEU A 66 18.26 15.72 -4.73
N THR A 67 18.49 16.53 -5.76
CA THR A 67 19.76 16.53 -6.47
C THR A 67 20.89 17.01 -5.54
N ARG A 68 20.62 17.97 -4.65
CA ARG A 68 21.59 18.41 -3.62
C ARG A 68 21.83 17.32 -2.59
N ILE A 69 20.81 16.73 -1.97
CA ILE A 69 20.96 15.63 -1.00
C ILE A 69 21.68 14.43 -1.62
N THR A 70 21.29 14.01 -2.82
CA THR A 70 21.91 12.88 -3.51
C THR A 70 23.37 13.19 -3.85
N ARG A 71 23.69 14.41 -4.29
CA ARG A 71 25.08 14.83 -4.50
C ARG A 71 25.86 14.89 -3.19
N THR A 72 25.27 15.32 -2.09
CA THR A 72 25.92 15.35 -0.78
C THR A 72 26.20 13.92 -0.30
N VAL A 73 25.24 13.00 -0.39
CA VAL A 73 25.45 11.59 -0.06
C VAL A 73 26.49 10.95 -0.99
N GLN A 74 26.46 11.26 -2.29
CA GLN A 74 27.47 10.79 -3.24
C GLN A 74 28.85 11.41 -2.98
N ALA A 75 28.92 12.67 -2.56
CA ALA A 75 30.17 13.36 -2.24
C ALA A 75 30.75 12.87 -0.93
N VAL A 76 29.93 12.59 0.08
CA VAL A 76 30.34 11.95 1.33
C VAL A 76 30.74 10.50 1.08
N GLY A 77 29.98 9.77 0.27
CA GLY A 77 30.34 8.43 -0.18
C GLY A 77 31.67 8.42 -0.94
N LYS A 78 31.90 9.41 -1.81
CA LYS A 78 33.15 9.61 -2.54
C LYS A 78 34.31 9.96 -1.59
N ALA A 79 34.11 10.89 -0.67
CA ALA A 79 35.12 11.27 0.33
C ALA A 79 35.45 10.12 1.29
N ALA A 80 34.45 9.29 1.63
CA ALA A 80 34.60 8.06 2.38
C ALA A 80 35.38 7.01 1.59
N THR A 81 35.06 6.80 0.31
CA THR A 81 35.83 5.89 -0.57
C THR A 81 37.24 6.40 -0.82
N ASP A 82 37.43 7.71 -0.95
CA ASP A 82 38.74 8.34 -1.12
C ASP A 82 39.55 8.24 0.20
N SER A 83 38.89 8.23 1.36
CA SER A 83 39.52 7.93 2.66
C SER A 83 39.82 6.44 2.83
N LEU A 84 38.99 5.55 2.27
CA LEU A 84 39.23 4.11 2.17
C LEU A 84 40.26 3.74 1.08
N SER A 85 40.61 4.68 0.21
CA SER A 85 41.49 4.46 -0.95
C SER A 85 42.98 4.34 -0.59
N SER A 86 43.32 4.11 0.68
CA SER A 86 44.55 3.38 0.99
C SER A 86 44.31 1.91 0.64
N PRO A 87 44.76 1.41 -0.53
CA PRO A 87 44.44 0.06 -1.00
C PRO A 87 45.06 -1.00 -0.08
N ARG A 88 45.95 -0.58 0.83
CA ARG A 88 46.57 -1.40 1.87
C ARG A 88 45.61 -1.77 3.00
N GLN A 89 44.67 -0.90 3.42
CA GLN A 89 43.80 -1.21 4.57
C GLN A 89 42.66 -2.16 4.20
N VAL A 90 42.03 -1.99 3.03
CA VAL A 90 40.99 -2.92 2.56
C VAL A 90 41.59 -4.30 2.18
N ARG A 91 42.77 -4.33 1.55
CA ARG A 91 43.50 -5.59 1.30
C ARG A 91 44.02 -6.22 2.59
N SER A 92 44.37 -5.45 3.61
CA SER A 92 44.76 -5.96 4.92
C SER A 92 43.59 -6.63 5.64
N GLY A 93 42.38 -6.04 5.59
CA GLY A 93 41.18 -6.64 6.18
C GLY A 93 40.75 -7.93 5.48
N MET A 94 40.87 -8.00 4.15
CA MET A 94 40.63 -9.25 3.40
C MET A 94 41.71 -10.32 3.61
N ARG A 95 42.95 -9.93 3.96
CA ARG A 95 44.06 -10.85 4.29
C ARG A 95 44.06 -11.30 5.76
N SER A 96 43.50 -10.53 6.68
CA SER A 96 43.46 -10.90 8.10
C SER A 96 42.25 -11.78 8.47
N ALA A 97 41.16 -11.72 7.70
CA ALA A 97 39.98 -12.56 7.90
C ALA A 97 40.18 -13.99 7.37
N GLY A 98 40.89 -14.14 6.25
CA GLY A 98 41.35 -15.45 5.76
C GLY A 98 42.63 -15.86 6.47
N GLY A 99 42.52 -16.65 7.54
CA GLY A 99 43.66 -17.18 8.27
C GLY A 99 44.68 -17.87 7.35
N GLY A 100 45.92 -17.39 7.39
CA GLY A 100 47.08 -18.04 6.80
C GLY A 100 47.47 -17.49 5.42
N GLU A 101 48.78 -17.34 5.24
CA GLU A 101 49.51 -16.93 4.04
C GLU A 101 49.45 -18.01 2.94
N GLY A 102 48.24 -18.49 2.65
CA GLY A 102 47.93 -19.50 1.63
C GLY A 102 47.18 -18.87 0.46
N ASP A 103 47.59 -19.26 -0.74
CA ASP A 103 47.10 -18.81 -2.04
C ASP A 103 45.55 -18.83 -2.10
N VAL A 104 44.95 -17.66 -1.94
CA VAL A 104 43.50 -17.49 -2.01
C VAL A 104 43.11 -17.46 -3.48
N PRO A 105 42.24 -18.37 -3.97
CA PRO A 105 41.81 -18.35 -5.37
C PRO A 105 41.09 -17.03 -5.71
N PRO A 106 41.33 -16.46 -6.91
CA PRO A 106 40.64 -15.29 -7.42
C PRO A 106 39.12 -15.42 -7.32
N LEU A 107 38.41 -14.30 -7.09
CA LEU A 107 36.95 -14.29 -6.96
C LEU A 107 36.24 -14.95 -8.17
N ALA A 108 36.85 -14.86 -9.36
CA ALA A 108 36.33 -15.44 -10.60
C ALA A 108 36.44 -16.98 -10.67
N GLU A 109 37.26 -17.60 -9.83
CA GLU A 109 37.46 -19.05 -9.77
C GLU A 109 36.58 -19.73 -8.69
N LEU A 110 35.91 -18.92 -7.87
CA LEU A 110 34.96 -19.37 -6.84
C LEU A 110 33.58 -19.66 -7.46
N THR A 111 32.88 -20.64 -6.90
CA THR A 111 31.45 -20.87 -7.21
C THR A 111 30.59 -19.68 -6.76
N ALA A 112 29.38 -19.52 -7.29
CA ALA A 112 28.48 -18.41 -6.91
C ALA A 112 28.18 -18.37 -5.40
N GLU A 113 28.09 -19.54 -4.76
CA GLU A 113 27.89 -19.65 -3.31
C GLU A 113 29.12 -19.18 -2.52
N GLU A 114 30.33 -19.58 -2.94
CA GLU A 114 31.59 -19.17 -2.32
C GLU A 114 31.89 -17.69 -2.55
N GLN A 115 31.60 -17.16 -3.75
CA GLN A 115 31.67 -15.72 -4.03
C GLN A 115 30.75 -14.96 -3.07
N THR A 116 29.52 -15.44 -2.88
CA THR A 116 28.55 -14.83 -1.96
C THR A 116 29.02 -14.89 -0.51
N ALA A 117 29.55 -16.03 -0.07
CA ALA A 117 30.10 -16.20 1.29
C ALA A 117 31.29 -15.27 1.53
N ARG A 118 32.20 -15.17 0.56
CA ARG A 118 33.40 -14.32 0.65
C ARG A 118 33.08 -12.83 0.62
N VAL A 119 32.08 -12.43 -0.17
CA VAL A 119 31.55 -11.06 -0.16
C VAL A 119 30.86 -10.75 1.18
N ARG A 120 30.14 -11.70 1.78
CA ARG A 120 29.58 -11.52 3.13
C ARG A 120 30.65 -11.33 4.19
N GLU A 121 31.67 -12.17 4.19
CA GLU A 121 32.78 -12.08 5.15
C GLU A 121 33.52 -10.74 5.03
N ALA A 122 33.85 -10.33 3.79
CA ALA A 122 34.49 -9.04 3.54
C ALA A 122 33.60 -7.86 3.98
N ARG A 123 32.28 -7.96 3.76
CA ARG A 123 31.31 -6.97 4.22
C ARG A 123 31.24 -6.92 5.74
N ASP A 124 31.11 -8.07 6.41
CA ASP A 124 30.96 -8.13 7.86
C ASP A 124 32.23 -7.62 8.55
N GLY A 125 33.40 -7.95 8.00
CA GLY A 125 34.67 -7.35 8.39
C GLY A 125 34.67 -5.83 8.21
N LEU A 126 34.16 -5.32 7.08
CA LEU A 126 34.06 -3.88 6.82
C LEU A 126 33.09 -3.16 7.78
N LEU A 127 31.94 -3.77 8.07
CA LEU A 127 30.92 -3.23 9.00
C LEU A 127 31.47 -3.08 10.42
N GLN A 128 32.43 -3.92 10.82
CA GLN A 128 33.09 -3.85 12.12
C GLN A 128 34.27 -2.86 12.16
N THR A 129 34.64 -2.24 11.04
CA THR A 129 35.74 -1.26 11.04
C THR A 129 35.30 0.10 11.57
N GLU A 130 36.19 0.76 12.32
CA GLU A 130 36.02 2.16 12.73
C GLU A 130 35.88 3.11 11.53
N VAL A 131 36.44 2.75 10.37
CA VAL A 131 36.34 3.56 9.15
C VAL A 131 34.89 3.55 8.66
N TYR A 132 34.24 2.38 8.61
CA TYR A 132 32.83 2.31 8.28
C TYR A 132 31.97 3.08 9.29
N GLY A 133 32.26 2.96 10.60
CA GLY A 133 31.61 3.75 11.65
C GLY A 133 31.68 5.26 11.40
N ARG A 134 32.89 5.79 11.17
CA ARG A 134 33.11 7.21 10.85
C ARG A 134 32.42 7.66 9.57
N CYS A 135 32.47 6.83 8.51
CA CYS A 135 31.81 7.14 7.24
C CYS A 135 30.28 7.16 7.39
N LYS A 136 29.73 6.20 8.14
CA LYS A 136 28.32 6.14 8.49
C LYS A 136 27.92 7.40 9.24
N GLU A 137 28.61 7.76 10.32
CA GLU A 137 28.32 8.99 11.07
C GLU A 137 28.40 10.27 10.22
N ALA A 138 29.43 10.40 9.39
CA ALA A 138 29.58 11.55 8.50
C ALA A 138 28.42 11.63 7.49
N ALA A 139 27.99 10.49 6.94
CA ALA A 139 26.84 10.42 6.06
C ALA A 139 25.54 10.80 6.78
N TRP A 140 25.31 10.29 8.00
CA TRP A 140 24.15 10.65 8.81
C TRP A 140 24.09 12.16 9.10
N ARG A 141 25.17 12.75 9.62
CA ARG A 141 25.24 14.20 9.89
C ARG A 141 25.00 15.04 8.63
N ALA A 142 25.53 14.60 7.49
CA ALA A 142 25.34 15.30 6.23
C ALA A 142 23.89 15.21 5.71
N VAL A 143 23.23 14.07 5.89
CA VAL A 143 21.81 13.90 5.58
C VAL A 143 20.95 14.78 6.49
N ASP A 144 21.20 14.77 7.79
CA ASP A 144 20.44 15.58 8.75
C ASP A 144 20.57 17.08 8.46
N ALA A 145 21.79 17.57 8.24
CA ALA A 145 22.03 18.97 7.90
C ALA A 145 21.34 19.37 6.58
N ALA A 146 21.34 18.47 5.58
CA ALA A 146 20.69 18.73 4.30
C ALA A 146 19.16 18.71 4.42
N LEU A 147 18.58 17.80 5.21
CA LEU A 147 17.15 17.76 5.49
C LEU A 147 16.70 19.00 6.24
N ASP A 148 17.47 19.45 7.23
CA ASP A 148 17.16 20.64 8.02
C ASP A 148 17.13 21.89 7.13
N ALA A 149 18.23 22.14 6.40
CA ALA A 149 18.35 23.29 5.49
C ALA A 149 17.27 23.31 4.41
N GLU A 150 16.96 22.15 3.81
CA GLU A 150 15.96 22.07 2.76
C GLU A 150 14.53 22.21 3.30
N SER A 151 14.26 21.66 4.49
CA SER A 151 12.96 21.86 5.14
C SER A 151 12.71 23.34 5.39
N GLU A 152 13.71 24.10 5.86
CA GLU A 152 13.60 25.56 6.03
C GLU A 152 13.40 26.30 4.71
N GLU A 153 14.14 25.93 3.66
CA GLU A 153 14.00 26.52 2.33
C GLU A 153 12.58 26.36 1.78
N VAL A 154 11.98 25.17 1.96
CA VAL A 154 10.60 24.87 1.53
C VAL A 154 9.58 25.64 2.37
N LEU A 155 9.75 25.71 3.70
CA LEU A 155 8.86 26.46 4.58
C LEU A 155 8.79 27.95 4.21
N LEU A 156 9.93 28.54 3.86
CA LEU A 156 10.03 29.95 3.47
C LEU A 156 9.33 30.26 2.14
N LYS A 157 9.24 29.26 1.24
CA LYS A 157 8.67 29.40 -0.10
C LYS A 157 7.20 28.98 -0.19
N ALA A 158 6.71 28.19 0.77
CA ALA A 158 5.37 27.63 0.72
C ALA A 158 4.31 28.66 1.18
N PRO A 159 3.23 28.89 0.40
CA PRO A 159 2.17 29.83 0.79
C PRO A 159 1.31 29.35 1.97
N ARG A 160 1.41 28.06 2.34
CA ARG A 160 0.90 27.46 3.57
C ARG A 160 1.80 26.27 3.92
N PRO A 161 2.85 26.46 4.72
CA PRO A 161 3.74 25.38 5.05
C PRO A 161 3.04 24.34 5.95
N LEU A 162 3.28 23.06 5.66
CA LEU A 162 3.17 22.00 6.67
C LEU A 162 4.19 22.28 7.80
N GLY A 163 4.10 21.58 8.93
CA GLY A 163 5.13 21.74 9.99
C GLY A 163 6.54 21.45 9.45
N LYS A 164 7.59 21.99 10.08
CA LYS A 164 9.00 21.72 9.70
C LYS A 164 9.29 20.21 9.66
N VAL A 165 8.81 19.49 10.67
CA VAL A 165 8.95 18.04 10.79
C VAL A 165 8.26 17.30 9.66
N GLU A 166 7.02 17.66 9.32
CA GLU A 166 6.27 17.02 8.22
C GLU A 166 6.94 17.26 6.87
N THR A 167 7.46 18.48 6.67
CA THR A 167 8.21 18.84 5.45
C THR A 167 9.51 18.04 5.35
N ALA A 168 10.26 17.91 6.45
CA ALA A 168 11.46 17.09 6.50
C ALA A 168 11.17 15.60 6.23
N ILE A 169 10.09 15.06 6.81
CA ILE A 169 9.64 13.69 6.59
C ILE A 169 9.29 13.46 5.11
N ASP A 170 8.61 14.41 4.46
CA ASP A 170 8.25 14.28 3.05
C ASP A 170 9.49 14.31 2.14
N ILE A 171 10.43 15.23 2.39
CA ILE A 171 11.71 15.29 1.66
C ILE A 171 12.51 14.00 1.85
N ALA A 172 12.64 13.53 3.09
CA ALA A 172 13.32 12.28 3.43
C ALA A 172 12.64 11.08 2.75
N GLY A 173 11.30 11.04 2.76
CA GLY A 173 10.50 10.02 2.08
C GLY A 173 10.80 9.97 0.58
N HIS A 174 10.83 11.11 -0.10
CA HIS A 174 11.20 11.18 -1.51
C HIS A 174 12.64 10.74 -1.78
N GLY A 175 13.59 11.10 -0.91
CA GLY A 175 14.99 10.68 -1.02
C GLY A 175 15.15 9.18 -0.88
N ALA A 176 14.52 8.60 0.15
CA ALA A 176 14.47 7.17 0.35
C ALA A 176 13.80 6.45 -0.83
N SER A 177 12.74 7.00 -1.41
CA SER A 177 12.10 6.45 -2.60
C SER A 177 13.04 6.38 -3.81
N GLN A 178 13.86 7.41 -4.03
CA GLN A 178 14.83 7.40 -5.12
C GLN A 178 15.93 6.37 -4.88
N LEU A 179 16.41 6.24 -3.64
CA LEU A 179 17.36 5.19 -3.28
C LEU A 179 16.76 3.80 -3.51
N LEU A 180 15.52 3.57 -3.08
CA LEU A 180 14.80 2.32 -3.32
C LEU A 180 14.60 2.03 -4.81
N SER A 181 14.36 3.05 -5.64
CA SER A 181 14.21 2.88 -7.09
C SER A 181 15.50 2.41 -7.78
N ARG A 182 16.66 2.73 -7.20
CA ARG A 182 17.98 2.34 -7.68
C ARG A 182 18.56 1.15 -6.91
N TRP A 183 17.82 0.64 -5.93
CA TRP A 183 18.26 -0.47 -5.12
C TRP A 183 18.51 -1.68 -6.03
N PRO A 184 19.67 -2.36 -5.92
CA PRO A 184 19.94 -3.52 -6.75
C PRO A 184 18.92 -4.62 -6.41
N LEU A 185 18.09 -4.98 -7.39
CA LEU A 185 16.96 -5.91 -7.25
C LEU A 185 17.38 -7.36 -7.54
N HIS A 186 18.57 -7.77 -7.11
CA HIS A 186 19.06 -9.13 -7.38
C HIS A 186 18.34 -10.11 -6.45
N THR A 187 17.38 -10.83 -7.04
CA THR A 187 16.37 -11.74 -6.49
C THR A 187 16.81 -12.79 -5.46
N GLU A 188 18.11 -12.98 -5.23
CA GLU A 188 18.63 -14.05 -4.37
C GLU A 188 19.07 -13.58 -2.99
N LEU A 189 19.07 -12.27 -2.75
CA LEU A 189 19.68 -11.70 -1.57
C LEU A 189 18.64 -11.43 -0.48
N ARG A 190 18.43 -12.44 0.39
CA ARG A 190 17.56 -12.38 1.60
C ARG A 190 17.71 -11.10 2.44
N TRP A 191 18.86 -10.41 2.39
CA TRP A 191 19.13 -9.20 3.17
C TRP A 191 18.31 -7.97 2.73
N GLU A 192 17.70 -7.98 1.55
CA GLU A 192 16.74 -6.95 1.12
C GLU A 192 15.56 -6.82 2.11
N HIS A 193 15.17 -7.91 2.78
CA HIS A 193 14.15 -7.89 3.82
C HIS A 193 14.64 -7.26 5.12
N ALA A 194 15.91 -7.44 5.47
CA ALA A 194 16.46 -6.98 6.75
C ALA A 194 16.59 -5.45 6.81
N ALA A 195 17.01 -4.80 5.72
CA ALA A 195 17.10 -3.33 5.68
C ALA A 195 15.71 -2.68 5.75
N LEU A 196 14.72 -3.26 5.07
CA LEU A 196 13.34 -2.76 5.09
C LEU A 196 12.63 -3.08 6.41
N ALA A 197 13.09 -4.07 7.18
CA ALA A 197 12.54 -4.39 8.49
C ALA A 197 12.67 -3.23 9.49
N TRP A 198 13.61 -2.30 9.30
CA TRP A 198 13.69 -1.06 10.07
C TRP A 198 12.46 -0.15 9.93
N LEU A 199 11.70 -0.32 8.85
CA LEU A 199 10.45 0.39 8.61
C LEU A 199 9.23 -0.33 9.22
N VAL A 200 9.42 -1.44 9.93
CA VAL A 200 8.32 -2.18 10.56
C VAL A 200 7.60 -1.29 11.57
N ASN A 201 6.27 -1.29 11.50
CA ASN A 201 5.40 -0.42 12.32
C ASN A 201 5.58 1.09 12.09
N ALA A 202 6.30 1.53 11.05
CA ALA A 202 6.44 2.94 10.72
C ALA A 202 5.21 3.47 9.96
N HIS A 203 4.87 4.75 10.18
CA HIS A 203 3.90 5.43 9.34
C HIS A 203 4.61 5.98 8.10
N LEU A 204 4.46 5.29 6.97
CA LEU A 204 5.21 5.63 5.76
C LEU A 204 4.60 6.83 5.02
N PRO A 205 5.42 7.81 4.62
CA PRO A 205 5.00 8.85 3.68
C PRO A 205 4.54 8.25 2.35
N PRO A 206 3.59 8.88 1.63
CA PRO A 206 3.03 8.32 0.39
C PRO A 206 4.08 7.97 -0.67
N SER A 207 5.10 8.81 -0.84
CA SER A 207 6.20 8.60 -1.78
C SER A 207 7.02 7.35 -1.41
N LEU A 208 7.37 7.20 -0.14
CA LEU A 208 8.13 6.05 0.38
C LEU A 208 7.31 4.76 0.31
N ARG A 209 6.03 4.80 0.69
CA ARG A 209 5.09 3.70 0.54
C ARG A 209 5.07 3.21 -0.91
N ARG A 210 4.88 4.12 -1.86
CA ARG A 210 4.83 3.78 -3.30
C ARG A 210 6.11 3.08 -3.76
N ALA A 211 7.28 3.57 -3.34
CA ALA A 211 8.57 2.96 -3.67
C ALA A 211 8.76 1.59 -3.03
N LEU A 212 8.41 1.45 -1.74
CA LEU A 212 8.43 0.17 -1.03
C LEU A 212 7.55 -0.87 -1.73
N TRP A 213 6.31 -0.50 -2.05
CA TRP A 213 5.35 -1.39 -2.70
C TRP A 213 5.80 -1.75 -4.12
N ARG A 214 6.44 -0.82 -4.86
CA ARG A 214 7.08 -1.12 -6.15
C ARG A 214 8.13 -2.23 -6.04
N VAL A 215 8.95 -2.18 -4.99
CA VAL A 215 9.98 -3.19 -4.74
C VAL A 215 9.35 -4.52 -4.33
N LYS A 216 8.36 -4.49 -3.41
CA LYS A 216 7.74 -5.69 -2.83
C LYS A 216 6.73 -6.39 -3.73
N LEU A 217 6.07 -5.66 -4.64
CA LEU A 217 5.03 -6.18 -5.52
C LEU A 217 5.50 -6.16 -6.98
N ARG A 218 6.72 -6.60 -7.22
CA ARG A 218 7.31 -6.65 -8.56
C ARG A 218 7.05 -8.01 -9.20
N ALA A 219 6.58 -8.02 -10.44
CA ALA A 219 6.36 -9.23 -11.24
C ALA A 219 6.53 -8.91 -12.74
N PRO A 220 7.77 -8.64 -13.18
CA PRO A 220 8.02 -8.09 -14.52
C PRO A 220 7.53 -9.04 -15.62
N ALA A 221 7.59 -10.36 -15.40
CA ALA A 221 7.03 -11.35 -16.31
C ALA A 221 5.52 -11.19 -16.54
N ALA A 222 4.76 -10.82 -15.50
CA ALA A 222 3.32 -10.55 -15.63
C ALA A 222 3.06 -9.30 -16.47
N ARG A 223 3.87 -8.25 -16.28
CA ARG A 223 3.83 -7.03 -17.10
C ARG A 223 4.10 -7.33 -18.56
N THR A 224 5.20 -8.02 -18.86
CA THR A 224 5.57 -8.37 -20.23
C THR A 224 4.48 -9.21 -20.91
N ARG A 225 3.88 -10.17 -20.18
CA ARG A 225 2.76 -10.97 -20.69
C ARG A 225 1.51 -10.14 -20.96
N PHE A 226 1.23 -9.14 -20.11
CA PHE A 226 0.12 -8.21 -20.32
C PHE A 226 0.36 -7.35 -21.57
N GLU A 227 1.53 -6.75 -21.70
CA GLU A 227 1.90 -5.90 -22.84
C GLU A 227 1.90 -6.68 -24.16
N ALA A 228 2.42 -7.92 -24.16
CA ALA A 228 2.37 -8.80 -25.34
C ALA A 228 0.93 -9.09 -25.78
N LYS A 229 0.06 -9.49 -24.85
CA LYS A 229 -1.37 -9.72 -25.15
C LYS A 229 -2.08 -8.45 -25.59
N ALA A 230 -1.77 -7.31 -24.99
CA ALA A 230 -2.34 -6.02 -25.36
C ALA A 230 -1.96 -5.62 -26.79
N ALA A 231 -0.72 -5.92 -27.21
CA ALA A 231 -0.23 -5.67 -28.56
C ALA A 231 -0.85 -6.63 -29.59
N GLU A 232 -1.11 -7.89 -29.22
CA GLU A 232 -1.79 -8.87 -30.08
C GLU A 232 -3.26 -8.49 -30.32
N SER A 233 -4.01 -8.22 -29.25
CA SER A 233 -5.42 -7.84 -29.34
C SER A 233 -5.92 -7.24 -28.02
N PRO A 234 -6.50 -6.02 -28.03
CA PRO A 234 -7.16 -5.46 -26.85
C PRO A 234 -8.29 -6.36 -26.30
N LEU A 235 -8.94 -7.14 -27.16
CA LEU A 235 -10.01 -8.07 -26.75
C LEU A 235 -9.47 -9.26 -25.94
N ALA A 236 -8.20 -9.64 -26.13
CA ALA A 236 -7.57 -10.73 -25.37
C ALA A 236 -7.34 -10.38 -23.88
N LEU A 237 -7.50 -9.10 -23.53
CA LEU A 237 -7.43 -8.61 -22.15
C LEU A 237 -8.78 -8.67 -21.42
N ILE A 238 -9.87 -8.85 -22.17
CA ILE A 238 -11.24 -8.80 -21.64
C ILE A 238 -11.70 -10.21 -21.31
N SER A 239 -12.10 -10.43 -20.07
CA SER A 239 -12.72 -11.68 -19.63
C SER A 239 -14.11 -11.87 -20.26
N PRO A 240 -14.54 -13.11 -20.56
CA PRO A 240 -15.93 -13.39 -20.93
C PRO A 240 -16.94 -13.01 -19.82
N ARG A 241 -16.49 -12.87 -18.56
CA ARG A 241 -17.28 -12.50 -17.39
C ARG A 241 -17.16 -11.00 -17.05
N ASP A 242 -16.66 -10.18 -17.97
CA ASP A 242 -16.36 -8.77 -17.73
C ASP A 242 -17.56 -7.94 -17.21
N ALA A 243 -18.78 -8.25 -17.63
CA ALA A 243 -19.99 -7.61 -17.09
C ALA A 243 -20.23 -7.91 -15.61
N ILE A 244 -19.93 -9.14 -15.17
CA ILE A 244 -20.03 -9.55 -13.75
C ILE A 244 -18.89 -8.89 -12.97
N ILE A 245 -17.67 -8.92 -13.52
CA ILE A 245 -16.49 -8.29 -12.91
C ILE A 245 -16.71 -6.78 -12.73
N LEU A 246 -17.31 -6.10 -13.70
CA LEU A 246 -17.66 -4.68 -13.60
C LEU A 246 -18.58 -4.42 -12.40
N ARG A 247 -19.65 -5.22 -12.24
CA ARG A 247 -20.56 -5.11 -11.09
C ARG A 247 -19.83 -5.38 -9.77
N GLN A 248 -18.97 -6.40 -9.74
CA GLN A 248 -18.17 -6.74 -8.55
C GLN A 248 -17.21 -5.61 -8.17
N CYS A 249 -16.52 -5.01 -9.15
CA CYS A 249 -15.62 -3.87 -8.93
C CYS A 249 -16.40 -2.65 -8.40
N GLN A 250 -17.56 -2.37 -8.99
CA GLN A 250 -18.43 -1.28 -8.54
C GLN A 250 -18.89 -1.49 -7.09
N THR A 251 -19.37 -2.71 -6.75
CA THR A 251 -19.76 -3.06 -5.38
C THR A 251 -18.59 -2.95 -4.42
N ALA A 252 -17.40 -3.43 -4.79
CA ALA A 252 -16.22 -3.36 -3.95
C ALA A 252 -15.79 -1.91 -3.68
N LEU A 253 -15.83 -1.04 -4.69
CA LEU A 253 -15.55 0.40 -4.54
C LEU A 253 -16.57 1.08 -3.62
N GLN A 254 -17.86 0.81 -3.81
CA GLN A 254 -18.92 1.38 -2.97
C GLN A 254 -18.81 0.93 -1.50
N GLN A 255 -18.42 -0.32 -1.26
CA GLN A 255 -18.30 -0.88 0.09
C GLN A 255 -16.98 -0.50 0.80
N GLY A 256 -15.89 -0.42 0.03
CA GLY A 256 -14.53 -0.25 0.54
C GLY A 256 -14.05 1.20 0.54
N ASP A 257 -14.07 1.86 -0.62
CA ASP A 257 -13.64 3.26 -0.77
C ASP A 257 -14.35 3.94 -1.96
N PRO A 258 -15.48 4.64 -1.71
CA PRO A 258 -16.23 5.33 -2.75
C PRO A 258 -15.45 6.46 -3.45
N THR A 259 -14.39 6.98 -2.83
CA THR A 259 -13.58 8.06 -3.42
C THR A 259 -12.84 7.60 -4.69
N LEU A 260 -12.65 6.29 -4.84
CA LEU A 260 -11.97 5.67 -5.97
C LEU A 260 -12.91 5.29 -7.13
N LEU A 261 -14.18 5.69 -7.12
CA LEU A 261 -15.14 5.34 -8.18
C LEU A 261 -14.68 5.77 -9.59
N SER A 262 -13.93 6.86 -9.70
CA SER A 262 -13.31 7.29 -10.97
C SER A 262 -12.30 6.29 -11.53
N SER A 263 -11.75 5.41 -10.68
CA SER A 263 -10.78 4.37 -11.03
C SER A 263 -11.44 3.04 -11.42
N LEU A 264 -12.78 2.96 -11.47
CA LEU A 264 -13.52 1.76 -11.88
C LEU A 264 -13.03 1.15 -13.21
N PRO A 265 -12.73 1.91 -14.28
CA PRO A 265 -12.22 1.33 -15.52
C PRO A 265 -10.88 0.61 -15.33
N ARG A 266 -9.97 1.18 -14.52
CA ARG A 266 -8.65 0.58 -14.22
C ARG A 266 -8.80 -0.69 -13.38
N MET A 267 -9.63 -0.63 -12.34
CA MET A 267 -9.93 -1.77 -11.49
C MET A 267 -10.51 -2.94 -12.30
N ARG A 268 -11.51 -2.65 -13.15
CA ARG A 268 -12.13 -3.62 -14.05
C ARG A 268 -11.08 -4.21 -14.99
N ALA A 269 -10.27 -3.40 -15.66
CA ALA A 269 -9.28 -3.91 -16.60
C ALA A 269 -8.31 -4.91 -15.94
N CYS A 270 -7.81 -4.61 -14.75
CA CYS A 270 -6.94 -5.52 -14.01
C CYS A 270 -7.64 -6.82 -13.60
N ALA A 271 -8.87 -6.72 -13.06
CA ALA A 271 -9.63 -7.89 -12.65
C ALA A 271 -10.03 -8.77 -13.86
N SER A 272 -10.45 -8.14 -14.96
CA SER A 272 -10.84 -8.78 -16.23
C SER A 272 -9.64 -9.51 -16.86
N TYR A 273 -8.47 -8.89 -16.87
CA TYR A 273 -7.24 -9.52 -17.34
C TYR A 273 -6.84 -10.73 -16.48
N ARG A 274 -6.92 -10.62 -15.15
CA ARG A 274 -6.60 -11.77 -14.28
C ARG A 274 -7.57 -12.93 -14.52
N ASP A 275 -8.87 -12.65 -14.56
CA ASP A 275 -9.88 -13.66 -14.82
C ASP A 275 -9.67 -14.33 -16.19
N SER A 276 -9.23 -13.58 -17.20
CA SER A 276 -8.89 -14.15 -18.52
C SER A 276 -7.66 -15.06 -18.50
N LEU A 277 -6.72 -14.88 -17.58
CA LEU A 277 -5.61 -15.82 -17.37
C LEU A 277 -6.09 -17.10 -16.68
N ASP A 278 -6.89 -16.97 -15.63
CA ASP A 278 -7.43 -18.10 -14.87
C ASP A 278 -8.42 -18.92 -15.74
N SER A 279 -9.13 -18.26 -16.67
CA SER A 279 -10.01 -18.88 -17.65
C SER A 279 -9.28 -19.75 -18.69
N ILE A 280 -7.97 -19.56 -18.84
CA ILE A 280 -7.13 -20.36 -19.76
C ILE A 280 -6.51 -21.56 -19.02
N GLY A 281 -6.33 -21.48 -17.69
CA GLY A 281 -5.57 -22.48 -16.91
C GLY A 281 -6.36 -23.60 -16.22
N ARG A 282 -7.66 -23.39 -15.90
CA ARG A 282 -8.48 -24.40 -15.17
C ARG A 282 -9.32 -25.26 -16.11
N SER A 283 -9.51 -26.54 -15.77
CA SER A 283 -10.42 -27.43 -16.52
C SER A 283 -11.86 -26.93 -16.39
N LEU A 284 -12.73 -27.26 -17.35
CA LEU A 284 -14.15 -26.89 -17.28
C LEU A 284 -14.89 -27.57 -16.11
N GLU A 285 -14.36 -28.68 -15.60
CA GLU A 285 -14.96 -29.47 -14.51
C GLU A 285 -14.70 -28.84 -13.13
N GLU A 286 -13.47 -28.41 -12.84
CA GLU A 286 -13.14 -27.65 -11.62
C GLU A 286 -13.94 -26.34 -11.52
N ARG A 287 -14.32 -25.79 -12.68
CA ARG A 287 -15.17 -24.59 -12.78
C ARG A 287 -16.64 -24.86 -12.48
N ALA A 288 -17.14 -26.03 -12.87
CA ALA A 288 -18.52 -26.41 -12.59
C ALA A 288 -18.68 -26.67 -11.08
N GLU A 289 -17.69 -27.31 -10.45
CA GLU A 289 -17.72 -27.61 -9.01
C GLU A 289 -17.63 -26.35 -8.13
N GLU A 290 -16.73 -25.39 -8.43
CA GLU A 290 -16.67 -24.12 -7.68
C GLU A 290 -17.95 -23.27 -7.86
N GLU A 291 -18.58 -23.34 -9.04
CA GLU A 291 -19.80 -22.60 -9.34
C GLU A 291 -21.01 -23.26 -8.67
N GLU A 292 -21.06 -24.59 -8.61
CA GLU A 292 -22.03 -25.38 -7.85
C GLU A 292 -21.89 -25.15 -6.34
N GLU A 293 -20.66 -25.13 -5.81
CA GLU A 293 -20.39 -24.82 -4.39
C GLU A 293 -20.79 -23.37 -4.06
N ARG A 294 -20.57 -22.42 -4.98
CA ARG A 294 -21.03 -21.02 -4.84
C ARG A 294 -22.55 -20.88 -4.88
N LEU A 295 -23.22 -21.61 -5.77
CA LEU A 295 -24.68 -21.61 -5.88
C LEU A 295 -25.32 -22.25 -4.65
N MET A 296 -24.71 -23.31 -4.11
CA MET A 296 -25.09 -23.94 -2.84
C MET A 296 -24.90 -22.99 -1.65
N ALA A 297 -23.77 -22.26 -1.59
CA ALA A 297 -23.53 -21.26 -0.55
C ALA A 297 -24.51 -20.07 -0.61
N ALA A 298 -24.93 -19.68 -1.82
CA ALA A 298 -25.96 -18.66 -2.02
C ALA A 298 -27.37 -19.16 -1.65
N ALA A 299 -27.68 -20.43 -1.94
CA ALA A 299 -28.96 -21.06 -1.59
C ALA A 299 -29.13 -21.26 -0.07
N LEU A 300 -28.03 -21.38 0.68
CA LEU A 300 -28.02 -21.55 2.13
C LEU A 300 -28.12 -20.22 2.92
N ALA A 301 -28.26 -19.06 2.26
CA ALA A 301 -28.47 -17.75 2.90
C ALA A 301 -29.94 -17.31 2.76
N PRO A 302 -30.83 -17.61 3.74
CA PRO A 302 -32.28 -17.65 3.48
C PRO A 302 -33.02 -16.30 3.43
N ASP A 303 -32.37 -15.15 3.67
CA ASP A 303 -33.09 -13.93 4.09
C ASP A 303 -33.02 -12.70 3.16
N ALA A 304 -32.99 -12.88 1.83
CA ALA A 304 -33.11 -11.74 0.91
C ALA A 304 -34.15 -11.97 -0.20
N ALA A 305 -35.41 -12.17 0.19
CA ALA A 305 -36.53 -12.11 -0.73
C ALA A 305 -36.64 -10.69 -1.34
N GLY A 306 -36.16 -10.52 -2.59
CA GLY A 306 -36.56 -9.42 -3.46
C GLY A 306 -35.45 -8.60 -4.14
N ALA A 307 -34.17 -8.75 -3.79
CA ALA A 307 -33.08 -8.11 -4.53
C ALA A 307 -32.43 -9.14 -5.47
N PRO A 308 -32.06 -8.80 -6.72
CA PRO A 308 -31.15 -9.65 -7.49
C PRO A 308 -29.85 -9.74 -6.69
N SER A 309 -29.67 -10.85 -5.98
CA SER A 309 -28.57 -11.08 -5.04
C SER A 309 -27.29 -11.18 -5.86
N THR A 310 -26.71 -10.01 -6.15
CA THR A 310 -25.43 -9.95 -6.83
C THR A 310 -24.44 -10.64 -5.88
N PRO A 311 -23.77 -11.73 -6.31
CA PRO A 311 -22.89 -12.47 -5.43
C PRO A 311 -21.83 -11.51 -4.87
N PRO A 312 -21.45 -11.66 -3.59
CA PRO A 312 -20.47 -10.78 -2.97
C PRO A 312 -19.19 -10.78 -3.81
N PRO A 313 -18.56 -9.62 -4.03
CA PRO A 313 -17.36 -9.54 -4.84
C PRO A 313 -16.27 -10.48 -4.29
N PRO A 314 -15.55 -11.18 -5.17
CA PRO A 314 -14.42 -12.01 -4.76
C PRO A 314 -13.43 -11.20 -3.92
N ARG A 315 -12.85 -11.82 -2.89
CA ARG A 315 -11.87 -11.15 -2.02
C ARG A 315 -10.73 -10.49 -2.80
N ALA A 316 -10.31 -11.10 -3.92
CA ALA A 316 -9.25 -10.58 -4.77
C ALA A 316 -9.57 -9.19 -5.35
N VAL A 317 -10.85 -8.91 -5.64
CA VAL A 317 -11.29 -7.60 -6.14
C VAL A 317 -11.05 -6.52 -5.08
N PHE A 318 -11.26 -6.81 -3.79
CA PHE A 318 -10.98 -5.84 -2.72
C PHE A 318 -9.50 -5.48 -2.60
N TRP A 319 -8.60 -6.40 -2.96
CA TRP A 319 -7.16 -6.17 -2.91
C TRP A 319 -6.67 -5.16 -3.94
N LEU A 320 -7.47 -4.83 -4.96
CA LEU A 320 -7.16 -3.74 -5.88
C LEU A 320 -7.34 -2.36 -5.24
N LEU A 321 -8.14 -2.21 -4.19
CA LEU A 321 -8.43 -0.90 -3.59
C LEU A 321 -7.17 -0.22 -3.02
N PRO A 322 -6.34 -0.89 -2.19
CA PRO A 322 -5.10 -0.29 -1.71
C PRO A 322 -4.11 -0.01 -2.85
N LEU A 323 -4.05 -0.87 -3.87
CA LEU A 323 -3.20 -0.66 -5.05
C LEU A 323 -3.62 0.58 -5.84
N LEU A 324 -4.92 0.78 -6.07
CA LEU A 324 -5.45 1.97 -6.72
C LEU A 324 -5.19 3.23 -5.90
N ARG A 325 -5.20 3.15 -4.57
CA ARG A 325 -4.91 4.32 -3.73
C ARG A 325 -3.43 4.71 -3.77
N VAL A 326 -2.52 3.73 -3.85
CA VAL A 326 -1.07 3.99 -3.89
C VAL A 326 -0.57 4.36 -5.29
N PHE A 327 -1.15 3.74 -6.32
CA PHE A 327 -0.65 3.81 -7.70
C PHE A 327 -1.64 4.39 -8.71
N GLY A 328 -2.92 4.48 -8.37
CA GLY A 328 -3.99 4.61 -9.34
C GLY A 328 -3.89 5.84 -10.23
N GLU A 329 -3.45 7.00 -9.73
CA GLU A 329 -3.38 8.23 -10.52
C GLU A 329 -2.26 8.22 -11.56
N GLU A 330 -1.10 7.65 -11.21
CA GLU A 330 0.14 7.74 -12.01
C GLU A 330 0.47 6.47 -12.79
N ALA A 331 -0.03 5.31 -12.36
CA ALA A 331 0.37 4.03 -12.93
C ALA A 331 -0.30 3.76 -14.28
N ASP A 332 0.50 3.28 -15.22
CA ASP A 332 -0.02 2.66 -16.42
C ASP A 332 -0.74 1.33 -16.08
N PRO A 333 -1.68 0.86 -16.92
CA PRO A 333 -2.42 -0.37 -16.64
C PRO A 333 -1.53 -1.61 -16.46
N GLY A 334 -0.40 -1.69 -17.16
CA GLY A 334 0.53 -2.82 -17.05
C GLY A 334 1.24 -2.85 -15.69
N GLU A 335 1.64 -1.69 -15.18
CA GLU A 335 2.25 -1.54 -13.86
C GLU A 335 1.27 -1.91 -12.73
N LEU A 336 -0.03 -1.64 -12.90
CA LEU A 336 -1.05 -2.05 -11.94
C LEU A 336 -1.32 -3.56 -12.00
N VAL A 337 -1.39 -4.14 -13.21
CA VAL A 337 -1.52 -5.59 -13.43
C VAL A 337 -0.35 -6.36 -12.83
N GLU A 338 0.87 -5.88 -13.06
CA GLU A 338 2.10 -6.44 -12.48
C GLU A 338 1.96 -6.62 -10.97
N ARG A 339 1.61 -5.54 -10.27
CA ARG A 339 1.51 -5.53 -8.81
C ARG A 339 0.38 -6.40 -8.30
N TYR A 340 -0.76 -6.35 -8.97
CA TYR A 340 -1.90 -7.18 -8.61
C TYR A 340 -1.57 -8.66 -8.76
N HIS A 341 -0.85 -9.03 -9.83
CA HIS A 341 -0.38 -10.39 -10.01
C HIS A 341 0.64 -10.80 -8.94
N ALA A 342 1.63 -9.94 -8.66
CA ALA A 342 2.61 -10.19 -7.60
C ALA A 342 1.93 -10.43 -6.25
N LEU A 343 0.93 -9.61 -5.93
CA LEU A 343 0.14 -9.71 -4.71
C LEU A 343 -0.63 -11.04 -4.64
N ILE A 344 -1.37 -11.40 -5.69
CA ILE A 344 -2.12 -12.66 -5.71
C ILE A 344 -1.17 -13.83 -5.53
N SER A 345 -0.07 -13.88 -6.28
CA SER A 345 0.92 -14.95 -6.16
C SER A 345 1.51 -15.04 -4.74
N ALA A 346 1.81 -13.91 -4.11
CA ALA A 346 2.30 -13.89 -2.73
C ALA A 346 1.25 -14.41 -1.72
N LEU A 347 -0.03 -14.11 -1.94
CA LEU A 347 -1.12 -14.55 -1.07
C LEU A 347 -1.49 -16.03 -1.29
N GLU A 348 -1.38 -16.53 -2.52
CA GLU A 348 -1.58 -17.95 -2.88
C GLU A 348 -0.46 -18.84 -2.32
N GLN A 349 0.76 -18.30 -2.24
CA GLN A 349 1.93 -19.00 -1.67
C GLN A 349 1.96 -18.99 -0.14
N MET A 350 1.01 -18.31 0.54
CA MET A 350 0.96 -18.36 1.99
C MET A 350 0.69 -19.79 2.45
N PRO A 351 1.53 -20.36 3.32
CA PRO A 351 1.26 -21.68 3.87
C PRO A 351 -0.09 -21.63 4.57
N ALA A 352 -1.00 -22.53 4.20
CA ALA A 352 -2.18 -22.80 5.00
C ALA A 352 -1.66 -23.14 6.41
N ALA A 353 -2.06 -22.35 7.41
CA ALA A 353 -1.57 -22.54 8.78
C ALA A 353 -1.67 -24.02 9.18
N PRO A 354 -0.66 -24.59 9.88
CA PRO A 354 -0.68 -26.00 10.28
C PRO A 354 -1.97 -26.26 11.04
N GLN A 355 -2.91 -26.95 10.38
CA GLN A 355 -4.22 -27.24 10.93
C GLN A 355 -4.01 -28.27 12.04
N PRO A 356 -4.36 -27.99 13.31
CA PRO A 356 -4.61 -29.08 14.23
C PRO A 356 -5.82 -29.84 13.69
N SER A 357 -5.65 -31.14 13.47
CA SER A 357 -6.62 -32.11 12.96
C SER A 357 -8.02 -31.92 13.55
N SER A 358 -8.86 -31.12 12.89
CA SER A 358 -10.28 -30.96 13.15
C SER A 358 -10.91 -30.25 11.95
N THR A 359 -12.00 -30.81 11.45
CA THR A 359 -12.70 -30.42 10.23
C THR A 359 -13.38 -29.05 10.37
N ALA A 360 -12.61 -27.97 10.24
CA ALA A 360 -13.11 -26.64 9.90
C ALA A 360 -11.96 -25.76 9.38
N SER A 361 -12.01 -25.41 8.09
CA SER A 361 -11.16 -24.45 7.37
C SER A 361 -10.68 -23.23 8.20
N GLY A 362 -9.63 -23.42 9.00
CA GLY A 362 -9.07 -22.39 9.88
C GLY A 362 -8.37 -21.29 9.08
N GLY A 363 -9.15 -20.34 8.56
CA GLY A 363 -8.64 -19.14 7.90
C GLY A 363 -8.04 -18.15 8.91
N GLY A 364 -7.45 -17.06 8.41
CA GLY A 364 -6.75 -16.05 9.23
C GLY A 364 -7.57 -15.42 10.38
N GLY A 365 -8.88 -15.64 10.45
CA GLY A 365 -9.71 -15.26 11.60
C GLY A 365 -9.41 -16.07 12.87
N ALA A 366 -9.09 -17.37 12.75
CA ALA A 366 -8.71 -18.20 13.90
C ALA A 366 -7.37 -17.73 14.49
N ALA A 367 -6.36 -17.51 13.63
CA ALA A 367 -5.07 -16.98 14.06
C ALA A 367 -5.19 -15.61 14.76
N ALA A 368 -6.08 -14.73 14.30
CA ALA A 368 -6.35 -13.46 14.97
C ALA A 368 -7.00 -13.65 16.35
N MET A 369 -7.92 -14.61 16.49
CA MET A 369 -8.51 -14.97 17.78
C MET A 369 -7.48 -15.58 18.75
N ASP A 370 -6.57 -16.42 18.26
CA ASP A 370 -5.51 -17.02 19.08
C ASP A 370 -4.54 -15.93 19.59
N LEU A 371 -4.14 -15.00 18.73
CA LEU A 371 -3.35 -13.83 19.11
C LEU A 371 -4.09 -12.98 20.15
N LEU A 372 -5.39 -12.74 19.94
CA LEU A 372 -6.20 -12.01 20.91
C LEU A 372 -6.26 -12.73 22.26
N LYS A 373 -6.45 -14.05 22.27
CA LYS A 373 -6.52 -14.86 23.48
C LYS A 373 -5.22 -14.82 24.27
N GLY A 374 -4.07 -14.78 23.58
CA GLY A 374 -2.75 -14.60 24.20
C GLY A 374 -2.58 -13.24 24.90
N GLN A 375 -3.26 -12.19 24.41
CA GLN A 375 -3.13 -10.82 24.93
C GLN A 375 -4.24 -10.41 25.91
N ASP A 376 -5.48 -10.82 25.65
CA ASP A 376 -6.66 -10.55 26.49
C ASP A 376 -7.64 -11.73 26.43
N ALA A 377 -7.39 -12.75 27.26
CA ALA A 377 -8.22 -13.93 27.37
C ALA A 377 -9.67 -13.63 27.79
N LYS A 378 -9.90 -12.52 28.54
CA LYS A 378 -11.25 -12.13 28.98
C LYS A 378 -12.07 -11.63 27.80
N LEU A 379 -11.49 -10.75 26.98
CA LEU A 379 -12.15 -10.28 25.76
C LEU A 379 -12.40 -11.46 24.81
N ALA A 380 -11.41 -12.31 24.57
CA ALA A 380 -11.59 -13.50 23.72
C ALA A 380 -12.75 -14.39 24.20
N ALA A 381 -12.78 -14.74 25.50
CA ALA A 381 -13.84 -15.55 26.09
C ALA A 381 -15.23 -14.88 25.97
N HIS A 382 -15.30 -13.55 26.11
CA HIS A 382 -16.53 -12.79 25.92
C HIS A 382 -17.03 -12.85 24.47
N LEU A 383 -16.14 -12.64 23.49
CA LEU A 383 -16.48 -12.75 22.07
C LEU A 383 -16.98 -14.16 21.73
N GLU A 384 -16.33 -15.20 22.26
CA GLU A 384 -16.77 -16.59 22.11
C GLU A 384 -18.14 -16.84 22.74
N ALA A 385 -18.37 -16.33 23.96
CA ALA A 385 -19.66 -16.49 24.65
C ALA A 385 -20.81 -15.81 23.90
N VAL A 386 -20.62 -14.55 23.48
CA VAL A 386 -21.65 -13.79 22.74
C VAL A 386 -21.93 -14.41 21.38
N MET A 387 -20.90 -14.83 20.65
CA MET A 387 -21.05 -15.41 19.30
C MET A 387 -21.51 -16.88 19.32
N GLY A 388 -21.55 -17.53 20.48
CA GLY A 388 -21.96 -18.92 20.62
C GLY A 388 -20.87 -19.95 20.24
N GLY A 389 -19.61 -19.63 20.53
CA GLY A 389 -18.44 -20.51 20.46
C GLY A 389 -17.27 -19.95 19.62
N ALA A 390 -16.09 -20.55 19.81
CA ALA A 390 -14.83 -20.18 19.12
C ALA A 390 -14.92 -20.22 17.58
N ALA A 391 -15.63 -21.19 17.03
CA ALA A 391 -15.80 -21.27 15.57
C ALA A 391 -16.59 -20.06 15.02
N LYS A 392 -17.65 -19.63 15.72
CA LYS A 392 -18.50 -18.52 15.29
C LYS A 392 -17.84 -17.16 15.49
N SER A 393 -17.06 -16.99 16.56
CA SER A 393 -16.25 -15.77 16.75
C SER A 393 -15.13 -15.68 15.70
N ALA A 394 -14.49 -16.79 15.34
CA ALA A 394 -13.52 -16.80 14.24
C ALA A 394 -14.15 -16.45 12.87
N LEU A 395 -15.42 -16.80 12.65
CA LEU A 395 -16.15 -16.41 11.43
C LEU A 395 -16.34 -14.90 11.30
N LEU A 396 -16.53 -14.18 12.42
CA LEU A 396 -16.59 -12.71 12.43
C LEU A 396 -15.32 -12.09 11.81
N LEU A 397 -14.16 -12.71 12.09
CA LEU A 397 -12.86 -12.22 11.63
C LEU A 397 -12.42 -12.84 10.29
N LYS A 398 -13.06 -13.94 9.85
CA LYS A 398 -12.69 -14.64 8.60
C LYS A 398 -12.74 -13.72 7.39
N ALA A 399 -13.83 -12.97 7.22
CA ALA A 399 -13.99 -12.08 6.07
C ALA A 399 -13.02 -10.87 6.12
N PRO A 400 -12.88 -10.13 7.23
CA PRO A 400 -11.88 -9.07 7.35
C PRO A 400 -10.44 -9.53 7.13
N CYS A 401 -10.03 -10.67 7.70
CA CYS A 401 -8.69 -11.23 7.48
C CYS A 401 -8.49 -11.62 6.01
N ALA A 402 -9.47 -12.27 5.39
CA ALA A 402 -9.40 -12.67 3.97
C ALA A 402 -9.36 -11.46 3.02
N ARG A 403 -9.95 -10.33 3.41
CA ARG A 403 -9.89 -9.06 2.68
C ARG A 403 -8.69 -8.19 3.10
N LEU A 404 -7.81 -8.68 3.97
CA LEU A 404 -6.61 -7.97 4.43
C LEU A 404 -6.95 -6.60 5.05
N GLY A 405 -8.03 -6.55 5.85
CA GLY A 405 -8.53 -5.33 6.49
C GLY A 405 -9.35 -4.40 5.59
N VAL A 406 -9.39 -4.63 4.28
CA VAL A 406 -10.13 -3.78 3.33
C VAL A 406 -11.63 -3.82 3.61
N GLY A 407 -12.22 -2.64 3.81
CA GLY A 407 -13.63 -2.46 4.16
C GLY A 407 -13.93 -2.60 5.66
N LEU A 408 -13.00 -3.11 6.47
CA LEU A 408 -13.08 -3.09 7.94
C LEU A 408 -12.42 -1.83 8.53
N LEU A 409 -11.21 -1.53 8.08
CA LEU A 409 -10.41 -0.40 8.54
C LEU A 409 -10.64 0.84 7.65
N SER A 410 -10.25 2.02 8.15
CA SER A 410 -10.16 3.22 7.31
C SER A 410 -9.16 3.01 6.16
N PRO A 411 -9.24 3.77 5.05
CA PRO A 411 -8.29 3.63 3.94
C PRO A 411 -6.84 3.79 4.40
N ASP A 412 -6.54 4.76 5.27
CA ASP A 412 -5.18 5.04 5.71
C ASP A 412 -4.67 3.96 6.67
N ALA A 413 -5.52 3.46 7.58
CA ALA A 413 -5.20 2.30 8.41
C ALA A 413 -4.98 1.03 7.58
N THR A 414 -5.74 0.84 6.50
CA THR A 414 -5.55 -0.28 5.58
C THR A 414 -4.19 -0.21 4.89
N LEU A 415 -3.80 0.97 4.40
CA LEU A 415 -2.48 1.18 3.80
C LEU A 415 -1.36 0.89 4.81
N PHE A 416 -1.49 1.36 6.04
CA PHE A 416 -0.54 1.07 7.11
C PHE A 416 -0.41 -0.43 7.43
N VAL A 417 -1.52 -1.16 7.52
CA VAL A 417 -1.48 -2.62 7.72
C VAL A 417 -0.80 -3.32 6.55
N TRP A 418 -1.02 -2.83 5.33
CA TRP A 418 -0.35 -3.37 4.14
C TRP A 418 1.15 -3.05 4.12
N ASP A 419 1.56 -1.87 4.56
CA ASP A 419 2.98 -1.53 4.77
C ASP A 419 3.64 -2.57 5.69
N LEU A 420 3.00 -2.86 6.83
CA LEU A 420 3.45 -3.89 7.77
C LEU A 420 3.53 -5.27 7.09
N CYS A 421 2.49 -5.68 6.35
CA CYS A 421 2.47 -6.99 5.71
C CYS A 421 3.50 -7.18 4.60
N LEU A 422 3.80 -6.12 3.85
CA LEU A 422 4.82 -6.17 2.79
C LEU A 422 6.24 -6.21 3.36
N ILE A 423 6.44 -5.67 4.57
CA ILE A 423 7.74 -5.69 5.27
C ILE A 423 7.93 -7.01 6.03
N ALA A 424 6.93 -7.38 6.83
CA ALA A 424 7.01 -8.43 7.85
C ALA A 424 6.22 -9.71 7.51
N GLY A 425 5.51 -9.73 6.39
CA GLY A 425 4.72 -10.85 5.90
C GLY A 425 3.21 -10.69 6.13
N TRP A 426 2.43 -11.30 5.25
CA TRP A 426 0.95 -11.23 5.26
C TRP A 426 0.29 -11.86 6.49
N THR A 427 1.02 -12.68 7.27
CA THR A 427 0.54 -13.20 8.55
C THR A 427 0.28 -12.10 9.58
N GLN A 428 0.87 -10.91 9.40
CA GLN A 428 0.71 -9.77 10.32
C GLN A 428 -0.68 -9.11 10.25
N VAL A 429 -1.51 -9.44 9.25
CA VAL A 429 -2.92 -8.99 9.23
C VAL A 429 -3.67 -9.44 10.49
N GLY A 430 -3.39 -10.65 10.99
CA GLY A 430 -4.00 -11.17 12.21
C GLY A 430 -3.67 -10.32 13.43
N ALA A 431 -2.40 -9.92 13.58
CA ALA A 431 -1.94 -9.04 14.65
C ALA A 431 -2.60 -7.65 14.56
N ALA A 432 -2.71 -7.07 13.37
CA ALA A 432 -3.37 -5.78 13.18
C ALA A 432 -4.87 -5.82 13.54
N ILE A 433 -5.58 -6.90 13.16
CA ILE A 433 -6.99 -7.08 13.51
C ILE A 433 -7.17 -7.34 15.00
N ALA A 434 -6.28 -8.13 15.62
CA ALA A 434 -6.27 -8.33 17.08
C ALA A 434 -6.02 -7.01 17.83
N SER A 435 -5.08 -6.17 17.35
CA SER A 435 -4.87 -4.82 17.90
C SER A 435 -6.13 -3.95 17.79
N ALA A 436 -6.85 -4.01 16.68
CA ALA A 436 -8.12 -3.29 16.53
C ALA A 436 -9.18 -3.75 17.54
N LEU A 437 -9.27 -5.05 17.81
CA LEU A 437 -10.16 -5.61 18.84
C LEU A 437 -9.76 -5.14 20.25
N LEU A 438 -8.46 -5.13 20.57
CA LEU A 438 -7.94 -4.63 21.85
C LEU A 438 -8.25 -3.15 22.06
N LEU A 439 -8.15 -2.32 21.03
CA LEU A 439 -8.49 -0.90 21.09
C LEU A 439 -9.99 -0.66 21.32
N LEU A 440 -10.85 -1.58 20.87
CA LEU A 440 -12.31 -1.51 21.00
C LEU A 440 -12.85 -2.32 22.19
N ARG A 441 -11.95 -2.82 23.05
CA ARG A 441 -12.22 -3.78 24.11
C ARG A 441 -13.45 -3.43 24.95
N ASP A 442 -13.49 -2.24 25.53
CA ASP A 442 -14.51 -1.92 26.53
C ASP A 442 -15.91 -1.85 25.92
N GLY A 443 -16.02 -1.38 24.67
CA GLY A 443 -17.28 -1.39 23.94
C GLY A 443 -17.70 -2.81 23.53
N LEU A 444 -16.76 -3.64 23.09
CA LEU A 444 -17.04 -5.03 22.75
C LEU A 444 -17.49 -5.86 23.97
N LEU A 445 -16.91 -5.60 25.14
CA LEU A 445 -17.33 -6.21 26.40
C LEU A 445 -18.74 -5.79 26.84
N ALA A 446 -19.20 -4.60 26.43
CA ALA A 446 -20.55 -4.13 26.70
C ALA A 446 -21.61 -4.76 25.77
N CYS A 447 -21.20 -5.31 24.62
CA CYS A 447 -22.12 -6.00 23.71
C CYS A 447 -22.54 -7.36 24.27
N THR A 448 -23.85 -7.60 24.34
CA THR A 448 -24.44 -8.87 24.83
C THR A 448 -25.08 -9.71 23.72
N ALA A 449 -25.18 -9.17 22.50
CA ALA A 449 -25.82 -9.82 21.37
C ALA A 449 -24.88 -9.87 20.14
N PRO A 450 -24.88 -10.96 19.35
CA PRO A 450 -24.01 -11.11 18.17
C PRO A 450 -24.14 -9.98 17.15
N ALA A 451 -25.37 -9.58 16.83
CA ALA A 451 -25.62 -8.53 15.83
C ALA A 451 -25.04 -7.19 16.28
N HIS A 452 -25.31 -6.80 17.54
CA HIS A 452 -24.77 -5.56 18.11
C HIS A 452 -23.24 -5.59 18.16
N LEU A 453 -22.63 -6.73 18.50
CA LEU A 453 -21.18 -6.89 18.51
C LEU A 453 -20.58 -6.71 17.11
N ALA A 454 -21.18 -7.34 16.08
CA ALA A 454 -20.73 -7.21 14.70
C ALA A 454 -20.87 -5.78 14.18
N ASP A 455 -22.01 -5.13 14.43
CA ASP A 455 -22.26 -3.74 14.04
C ASP A 455 -21.32 -2.78 14.75
N TYR A 456 -21.14 -2.96 16.06
CA TYR A 456 -20.21 -2.15 16.86
C TYR A 456 -18.79 -2.28 16.33
N PHE A 457 -18.33 -3.52 16.06
CA PHE A 457 -17.01 -3.78 15.54
C PHE A 457 -16.82 -3.09 14.18
N LEU A 458 -17.70 -3.33 13.21
CA LEU A 458 -17.61 -2.76 11.86
C LEU A 458 -17.66 -1.22 11.86
N LEU A 459 -18.47 -0.61 12.73
CA LEU A 459 -18.62 0.83 12.79
C LEU A 459 -17.39 1.51 13.41
N HIS A 460 -16.88 0.98 14.52
CA HIS A 460 -15.83 1.63 15.28
C HIS A 460 -14.42 1.30 14.77
N THR A 461 -14.19 0.16 14.11
CA THR A 461 -12.88 -0.13 13.48
C THR A 461 -12.52 0.87 12.40
N ARG A 462 -13.51 1.41 11.68
CA ARG A 462 -13.30 2.43 10.65
C ARG A 462 -12.88 3.79 11.21
N GLN A 463 -13.10 4.01 12.51
CA GLN A 463 -12.73 5.25 13.19
C GLN A 463 -11.34 5.18 13.82
N LEU A 464 -10.72 3.99 13.84
CA LEU A 464 -9.37 3.82 14.36
C LEU A 464 -8.36 4.54 13.48
N THR A 465 -7.50 5.33 14.13
CA THR A 465 -6.38 6.04 13.51
C THR A 465 -5.17 5.12 13.34
N VAL A 466 -4.26 5.50 12.45
CA VAL A 466 -3.01 4.78 12.25
C VAL A 466 -2.18 4.79 13.53
N GLU A 467 -2.16 5.91 14.25
CA GLU A 467 -1.40 6.10 15.48
C GLU A 467 -1.88 5.17 16.60
N GLN A 468 -3.20 5.01 16.74
CA GLN A 468 -3.80 4.07 17.69
C GLN A 468 -3.41 2.63 17.37
N LEU A 469 -3.54 2.22 16.10
CA LEU A 469 -3.17 0.87 15.66
C LEU A 469 -1.68 0.62 15.84
N ARG A 470 -0.82 1.57 15.46
CA ARG A 470 0.63 1.51 15.63
C ARG A 470 1.00 1.33 17.10
N ALA A 471 0.42 2.13 17.99
CA ALA A 471 0.69 2.04 19.43
C ALA A 471 0.22 0.70 20.03
N ALA A 472 -0.93 0.18 19.58
CA ALA A 472 -1.42 -1.13 20.02
C ALA A 472 -0.53 -2.27 19.50
N LEU A 473 -0.13 -2.24 18.23
CA LEU A 473 0.83 -3.20 17.67
C LEU A 473 2.15 -3.16 18.42
N GLU A 474 2.66 -1.96 18.67
CA GLU A 474 3.91 -1.71 19.39
C GLU A 474 3.91 -2.37 20.76
N ARG A 475 2.82 -2.20 21.51
CA ARG A 475 2.67 -2.74 22.86
C ARG A 475 2.55 -4.26 22.88
N HIS A 476 1.80 -4.85 21.95
CA HIS A 476 1.33 -6.23 22.08
C HIS A 476 2.07 -7.23 21.18
N PHE A 477 2.55 -6.80 20.01
CA PHE A 477 3.01 -7.73 18.96
C PHE A 477 4.38 -7.39 18.38
N MET A 478 4.82 -6.13 18.44
CA MET A 478 6.13 -5.72 17.89
C MET A 478 7.35 -6.30 18.61
N PRO A 479 7.37 -6.54 19.93
CA PRO A 479 8.58 -7.08 20.59
C PRO A 479 9.01 -8.42 19.99
N GLU A 480 8.07 -9.35 19.85
CA GLU A 480 8.32 -10.66 19.24
C GLU A 480 8.64 -10.54 17.75
N LEU A 481 7.90 -9.69 17.03
CA LEU A 481 8.13 -9.49 15.60
C LEU A 481 9.51 -8.92 15.31
N ARG A 482 9.95 -7.91 16.08
CA ARG A 482 11.28 -7.30 15.94
C ARG A 482 12.39 -8.28 16.28
N ALA A 483 12.24 -9.06 17.34
CA ALA A 483 13.16 -10.14 17.66
C ALA A 483 13.30 -11.14 16.50
N ARG A 484 12.18 -11.55 15.88
CA ARG A 484 12.18 -12.44 14.71
C ARG A 484 12.82 -11.82 13.46
N LEU A 485 12.67 -10.51 13.28
CA LEU A 485 13.26 -9.78 12.16
C LEU A 485 14.71 -9.34 12.41
N GLY A 486 15.25 -9.53 13.62
CA GLY A 486 16.57 -9.06 14.00
C GLY A 486 16.68 -7.52 14.06
N VAL A 487 15.57 -6.84 14.32
CA VAL A 487 15.52 -5.37 14.46
C VAL A 487 15.59 -5.04 15.96
N PRO A 488 16.50 -4.16 16.41
CA PRO A 488 16.57 -3.77 17.82
C PRO A 488 15.31 -3.00 18.24
N ALA A 489 15.04 -2.94 19.55
CA ALA A 489 13.92 -2.15 20.05
C ALA A 489 14.17 -0.67 19.72
N PRO A 490 13.13 0.13 19.44
CA PRO A 490 13.30 1.55 19.12
C PRO A 490 14.04 2.34 20.22
N GLU A 491 13.94 1.89 21.47
CA GLU A 491 14.66 2.48 22.62
C GLU A 491 16.18 2.24 22.56
N ASP A 492 16.65 1.18 21.90
CA ASP A 492 18.08 0.85 21.77
C ASP A 492 18.77 1.63 20.65
N VAL A 493 18.02 2.34 19.81
CA VAL A 493 18.54 3.01 18.61
C VAL A 493 19.08 4.40 18.93
N LEU A 494 18.71 4.99 20.07
CA LEU A 494 19.18 6.31 20.50
C LEU A 494 19.29 6.42 22.03
N PRO A 495 20.42 6.06 22.65
CA PRO A 495 20.97 6.94 23.67
C PRO A 495 21.51 8.16 22.92
N LEU A 496 20.66 9.15 22.65
CA LEU A 496 21.16 10.51 22.53
C LEU A 496 21.64 10.87 23.93
N GLU A 497 22.87 10.44 24.27
CA GLU A 497 23.63 11.04 25.34
C GLU A 497 23.48 12.55 25.14
N PRO A 498 22.91 13.29 26.11
CA PRO A 498 22.84 14.74 26.02
C PRO A 498 24.27 15.19 25.80
N SER A 499 24.55 15.66 24.60
CA SER A 499 25.88 16.17 24.26
C SER A 499 26.13 17.27 25.26
N ASP A 500 27.14 17.09 26.11
CA ASP A 500 27.64 18.12 27.00
C ASP A 500 27.74 19.40 26.18
N VAL A 501 26.82 20.32 26.47
CA VAL A 501 26.85 21.67 25.92
C VAL A 501 28.11 22.27 26.51
N VAL A 502 29.15 22.29 25.67
CA VAL A 502 30.40 23.00 25.90
C VAL A 502 30.03 24.42 26.32
N SER A 503 30.33 24.73 27.58
CA SER A 503 30.24 26.06 28.18
C SER A 503 31.38 26.95 27.71
#